data_AF-A0A6L6T8N6-F1
#
_entry.id   AF-A0A6L6T8N6-F1
#
_cell.length_a   1.000
_cell.length_b   1.000
_cell.length_c   1.000
_cell.angle_alpha   90.00
_cell.angle_beta   90.00
_cell.angle_gamma   90.00
#
_symmetry.space_group_name_H-M   'P 1'
#
loop_
_entity.id
_entity.type
_entity.pdbx_description
1 polymer ?
#
loop_
_entity_poly.entity_id
_entity_poly.type
_entity_poly.pdbx_seq_one_letter_code
_entity_poly.pdbx_strand_id
1 'polypeptide(L)'
;MIIAMKAGGKRLLLAAGVVLAIGSFAVSEYFLARDTSFAYYMLPSRAGELLVGALLFLWQDSRRIPASAANLASAVGLAMVAGSILYLDERNGFPGVRSIIPSLGTALNLLGNTSKIERMSI
;
A
#
# COMPACT_ATOMS: atom_id res chain seq x y z
N MET A 1 -9.19 -14.03 -1.33
CA MET A 1 -10.11 -12.86 -1.39
C MET A 1 -11.50 -13.21 -1.91
N ILE A 2 -11.65 -13.88 -3.06
CA ILE A 2 -12.97 -14.20 -3.66
C ILE A 2 -13.87 -15.05 -2.73
N ILE A 3 -13.29 -16.01 -2.01
CA ILE A 3 -14.03 -16.85 -1.04
C ILE A 3 -14.50 -16.04 0.19
N ALA A 4 -13.71 -15.04 0.64
CA ALA A 4 -14.05 -14.21 1.78
C ALA A 4 -15.16 -13.19 1.48
N MET A 5 -15.26 -12.71 0.24
CA MET A 5 -16.38 -11.87 -0.22
C MET A 5 -17.73 -12.59 -0.10
N LYS A 6 -17.73 -13.92 -0.27
CA LYS A 6 -18.95 -14.73 -0.28
C LYS A 6 -19.42 -15.18 1.11
N ALA A 7 -18.61 -15.00 2.16
CA ALA A 7 -18.83 -15.66 3.46
C ALA A 7 -18.76 -14.77 4.72
N GLY A 8 -18.15 -13.57 4.74
CA GLY A 8 -17.84 -12.93 6.03
C GLY A 8 -17.73 -11.40 6.14
N GLY A 9 -18.15 -10.63 5.13
CA GLY A 9 -18.20 -9.15 5.21
C GLY A 9 -16.83 -8.43 5.22
N LYS A 10 -16.86 -7.08 5.24
CA LYS A 10 -15.67 -6.20 5.13
C LYS A 10 -14.55 -6.52 6.13
N ARG A 11 -14.89 -6.96 7.36
CA ARG A 11 -13.90 -7.25 8.42
C ARG A 11 -13.04 -8.46 8.11
N LEU A 12 -13.62 -9.52 7.55
CA LEU A 12 -12.88 -10.73 7.18
C LEU A 12 -11.95 -10.46 5.99
N LEU A 13 -12.39 -9.61 5.03
CA LEU A 13 -11.56 -9.17 3.91
C LEU A 13 -10.35 -8.36 4.38
N LEU A 14 -10.54 -7.43 5.31
CA LEU A 14 -9.44 -6.66 5.90
C LEU A 14 -8.46 -7.57 6.64
N ALA A 15 -8.95 -8.46 7.50
CA ALA A 15 -8.11 -9.39 8.26
C ALA A 15 -7.29 -10.31 7.33
N ALA A 16 -7.94 -10.90 6.32
CA ALA A 16 -7.25 -11.75 5.34
C ALA A 16 -6.22 -10.96 4.52
N GLY A 17 -6.55 -9.73 4.11
CA GLY A 17 -5.61 -8.87 3.39
C GLY A 17 -4.39 -8.49 4.22
N VAL A 18 -4.57 -8.19 5.51
CA VAL A 18 -3.46 -7.90 6.44
C VAL A 18 -2.56 -9.12 6.61
N VAL A 19 -3.13 -10.31 6.83
CA VAL A 19 -2.35 -11.55 6.97
C VAL A 19 -1.54 -11.85 5.71
N LEU A 20 -2.15 -11.68 4.53
CA LEU A 20 -1.46 -11.87 3.25
C LEU A 20 -0.37 -10.82 3.02
N ALA A 21 -0.59 -9.57 3.43
CA ALA A 21 0.41 -8.52 3.31
C ALA A 21 1.63 -8.82 4.19
N ILE A 22 1.42 -9.22 5.45
CA ILE A 22 2.49 -9.64 6.36
C ILE A 22 3.25 -10.84 5.80
N GLY A 23 2.53 -11.84 5.29
CA GLY A 23 3.15 -13.01 4.64
C GLY A 23 4.02 -12.61 3.43
N SER A 24 3.55 -11.67 2.61
CA SER A 24 4.28 -11.16 1.47
C SER A 24 5.57 -10.42 1.87
N PHE A 25 5.52 -9.61 2.93
CA PHE A 25 6.72 -8.95 3.47
C PHE A 25 7.71 -9.96 4.06
N ALA A 26 7.24 -11.01 4.74
CA ALA A 26 8.10 -12.07 5.25
C ALA A 26 8.80 -12.86 4.11
N VAL A 27 8.08 -13.12 3.02
CA VAL A 27 8.65 -13.73 1.80
C VAL A 27 9.67 -12.80 1.14
N SER A 28 9.37 -11.50 1.06
CA SER A 28 10.32 -10.49 0.58
C SER A 28 11.64 -10.53 1.36
N GLU A 29 11.58 -10.46 2.69
CA GLU A 29 12.78 -10.46 3.54
C GLU A 29 13.60 -11.76 3.41
N TYR A 30 12.90 -12.91 3.34
CA TYR A 30 13.56 -14.20 3.21
C TYR A 30 14.32 -14.36 1.88
N PHE A 31 13.73 -13.89 0.77
CA PHE A 31 14.37 -13.97 -0.54
C PHE A 31 15.36 -12.84 -0.80
N LEU A 32 15.22 -11.69 -0.13
CA LEU A 32 16.15 -10.57 -0.27
C LEU A 32 17.60 -10.96 0.08
N ALA A 33 17.80 -11.83 1.08
CA ALA A 33 19.12 -12.27 1.50
C ALA A 33 19.73 -13.39 0.61
N ARG A 34 18.92 -14.03 -0.25
CA ARG A 34 19.34 -15.20 -1.04
C ARG A 34 19.40 -14.92 -2.53
N ASP A 35 18.42 -14.20 -3.05
CA ASP A 35 18.28 -13.89 -4.46
C ASP A 35 17.45 -12.59 -4.62
N THR A 36 18.16 -11.48 -4.70
CA THR A 36 17.57 -10.14 -4.85
C THR A 36 16.75 -10.02 -6.14
N SER A 37 17.16 -10.69 -7.22
CA SER A 37 16.42 -10.68 -8.48
C SER A 37 15.10 -11.42 -8.35
N PHE A 38 15.10 -12.61 -7.73
CA PHE A 38 13.86 -13.35 -7.46
C PHE A 38 12.92 -12.55 -6.57
N ALA A 39 13.44 -11.97 -5.47
CA ALA A 39 12.65 -11.12 -4.60
C ALA A 39 12.03 -9.95 -5.38
N TYR A 40 12.78 -9.31 -6.27
CA TYR A 40 12.33 -8.16 -7.04
C TYR A 40 11.20 -8.50 -8.03
N TYR A 41 11.36 -9.57 -8.81
CA TYR A 41 10.46 -9.90 -9.93
C TYR A 41 9.27 -10.79 -9.53
N MET A 42 9.33 -11.48 -8.40
CA MET A 42 8.26 -12.37 -7.97
C MET A 42 7.07 -11.60 -7.37
N LEU A 43 5.87 -11.96 -7.80
CA LEU A 43 4.62 -11.46 -7.24
C LEU A 43 4.46 -11.73 -5.73
N PRO A 44 4.80 -12.92 -5.19
CA PRO A 44 4.67 -13.22 -3.75
C PRO A 44 5.38 -12.23 -2.81
N SER A 45 6.54 -11.69 -3.19
CA SER A 45 7.29 -10.69 -2.44
C SER A 45 6.68 -9.28 -2.56
N ARG A 46 6.04 -8.99 -3.70
CA ARG A 46 5.46 -7.68 -4.03
C ARG A 46 3.99 -7.51 -3.68
N ALA A 47 3.27 -8.60 -3.49
CA ALA A 47 1.83 -8.59 -3.22
C ALA A 47 1.46 -7.74 -1.99
N GLY A 48 2.35 -7.63 -0.99
CA GLY A 48 2.14 -6.85 0.22
C GLY A 48 1.97 -5.36 -0.05
N GLU A 49 2.77 -4.78 -0.93
CA GLU A 49 2.69 -3.38 -1.32
C GLU A 49 1.33 -3.04 -1.97
N LEU A 50 0.87 -3.91 -2.88
CA LEU A 50 -0.44 -3.77 -3.53
C LEU A 50 -1.59 -3.96 -2.54
N LEU A 51 -1.45 -4.91 -1.59
CA LEU A 51 -2.44 -5.15 -0.54
C LEU A 51 -2.54 -3.97 0.42
N VAL A 52 -1.44 -3.27 0.75
CA VAL A 52 -1.48 -2.04 1.56
C VAL A 52 -2.37 -0.99 0.91
N GLY A 53 -2.21 -0.76 -0.40
CA GLY A 53 -3.06 0.17 -1.15
C GLY A 53 -4.54 -0.26 -1.15
N ALA A 54 -4.81 -1.54 -1.40
CA ALA A 54 -6.17 -2.09 -1.40
C ALA A 54 -6.84 -2.01 -0.01
N LEU A 55 -6.11 -2.34 1.06
CA LEU A 55 -6.60 -2.26 2.44
C LEU A 55 -6.94 -0.83 2.83
N LEU A 56 -6.09 0.13 2.43
CA LEU A 56 -6.31 1.54 2.71
C LEU A 56 -7.54 2.07 1.96
N PHE A 57 -7.75 1.64 0.70
CA PHE A 57 -8.97 1.90 -0.05
C PHE A 57 -10.23 1.32 0.64
N LEU A 58 -10.18 0.07 1.11
CA LEU A 58 -11.31 -0.53 1.83
C LEU A 58 -11.59 0.15 3.18
N TRP A 59 -10.55 0.67 3.84
CA TRP A 59 -10.69 1.38 5.12
C TRP A 59 -11.32 2.76 4.96
N GLN A 60 -10.94 3.51 3.92
CA GLN A 60 -11.52 4.84 3.64
C GLN A 60 -12.98 4.78 3.20
N ASP A 61 -13.40 3.70 2.53
CA ASP A 61 -14.77 3.52 2.01
C ASP A 61 -15.87 3.59 3.10
N SER A 62 -15.49 3.62 4.38
CA SER A 62 -16.42 3.75 5.50
C SER A 62 -16.21 5.03 6.34
N ARG A 63 -15.29 5.93 5.96
CA ARG A 63 -14.93 7.12 6.75
C ARG A 63 -14.85 8.37 5.88
N ARG A 64 -15.60 9.40 6.25
CA ARG A 64 -15.46 10.74 5.66
C ARG A 64 -14.22 11.42 6.24
N ILE A 65 -13.23 11.68 5.38
CA ILE A 65 -12.01 12.40 5.75
C ILE A 65 -12.20 13.88 5.41
N PRO A 66 -11.93 14.82 6.34
CA PRO A 66 -12.05 16.24 6.06
C PRO A 66 -11.07 16.66 4.94
N ALA A 67 -11.53 17.53 4.04
CA ALA A 67 -10.80 17.91 2.82
C ALA A 67 -9.41 18.52 3.10
N SER A 68 -9.24 19.24 4.21
CA SER A 68 -7.93 19.79 4.62
C SER A 68 -6.93 18.67 4.97
N ALA A 69 -7.37 17.65 5.70
CA ALA A 69 -6.54 16.49 6.04
C ALA A 69 -6.25 15.63 4.81
N ALA A 70 -7.21 15.48 3.89
CA ALA A 70 -7.04 14.75 2.65
C ALA A 70 -6.02 15.45 1.71
N ASN A 71 -6.11 16.77 1.56
CA ASN A 71 -5.14 17.56 0.80
C ASN A 71 -3.72 17.48 1.40
N LEU A 72 -3.61 17.59 2.72
CA LEU A 72 -2.32 17.45 3.40
C LEU A 72 -1.75 16.03 3.22
N ALA A 73 -2.59 15.00 3.37
CA ALA A 73 -2.20 13.61 3.11
C ALA A 73 -1.69 13.42 1.68
N SER A 74 -2.35 14.00 0.67
CA SER A 74 -1.88 13.88 -0.71
C SER A 74 -0.58 14.62 -0.97
N ALA A 75 -0.39 15.82 -0.41
CA ALA A 75 0.88 16.54 -0.52
C ALA A 75 2.03 15.77 0.15
N VAL A 76 1.80 15.22 1.34
CA VAL A 76 2.77 14.36 2.04
C VAL A 76 3.04 13.08 1.25
N GLY A 77 2.00 12.44 0.72
CA GLY A 77 2.13 11.24 -0.10
C GLY A 77 2.96 11.47 -1.35
N LEU A 78 2.73 12.59 -2.04
CA LEU A 78 3.50 13.00 -3.21
C LEU A 78 4.98 13.25 -2.84
N ALA A 79 5.24 13.91 -1.72
CA ALA A 79 6.60 14.13 -1.22
C ALA A 79 7.31 12.81 -0.86
N MET A 80 6.60 11.85 -0.26
CA MET A 80 7.14 10.52 0.04
C MET A 80 7.47 9.72 -1.22
N VAL A 81 6.60 9.77 -2.25
CA VAL A 81 6.86 9.13 -3.54
C VAL A 81 8.06 9.79 -4.23
N ALA A 82 8.12 11.12 -4.27
CA ALA A 82 9.25 11.83 -4.86
C ALA A 82 10.57 11.56 -4.11
N GLY A 83 10.54 11.58 -2.77
CA GLY A 83 11.70 11.28 -1.93
C GLY A 83 12.17 9.83 -2.06
N SER A 84 11.27 8.90 -2.39
CA SER A 84 11.62 7.50 -2.61
C SER A 84 12.62 7.31 -3.77
N ILE A 85 12.60 8.21 -4.77
CA ILE A 85 13.54 8.18 -5.91
C ILE A 85 14.99 8.36 -5.44
N LEU A 86 15.22 9.17 -4.40
CA LEU A 86 16.55 9.40 -3.84
C LEU A 86 16.92 8.38 -2.75
N TYR A 87 15.93 7.68 -2.20
CA TYR A 87 16.09 6.79 -1.05
C TYR A 87 16.18 5.31 -1.43
N LEU A 88 15.60 4.92 -2.57
CA LEU A 88 15.74 3.58 -3.13
C LEU A 88 17.01 3.50 -3.97
N ASP A 89 17.90 2.61 -3.57
CA ASP A 89 19.12 2.29 -4.30
C ASP A 89 19.20 0.77 -4.47
N GLU A 90 19.52 0.30 -5.68
CA GLU A 90 19.59 -1.12 -6.04
C GLU A 90 20.61 -1.89 -5.19
N ARG A 91 21.63 -1.19 -4.68
CA ARG A 91 22.67 -1.78 -3.84
C ARG A 91 22.25 -2.10 -2.41
N ASN A 92 21.14 -1.54 -1.91
CA ASN A 92 20.80 -1.54 -0.48
C ASN A 92 19.56 -2.37 -0.11
N GLY A 93 19.15 -3.31 -0.97
CA GLY A 93 18.10 -4.28 -0.66
C GLY A 93 16.69 -3.77 -0.99
N PHE A 94 16.19 -4.20 -2.15
CA PHE A 94 14.83 -3.97 -2.61
C PHE A 94 14.35 -5.23 -3.35
N PRO A 95 13.16 -5.81 -3.07
CA PRO A 95 12.07 -5.39 -2.17
C PRO A 95 12.37 -5.55 -0.67
N GLY A 96 11.63 -4.87 0.20
CA GLY A 96 11.72 -5.06 1.65
C GLY A 96 11.00 -3.97 2.43
N VAL A 97 11.35 -3.76 3.70
CA VAL A 97 10.76 -2.68 4.56
C VAL A 97 10.82 -1.30 3.90
N ARG A 98 11.82 -1.05 3.04
CA ARG A 98 11.97 0.20 2.29
C ARG A 98 10.85 0.47 1.29
N SER A 99 10.20 -0.56 0.74
CA SER A 99 9.10 -0.37 -0.20
C SER A 99 7.81 0.09 0.48
N ILE A 100 7.73 0.01 1.81
CA ILE A 100 6.62 0.58 2.58
C ILE A 100 6.56 2.10 2.39
N ILE A 101 7.69 2.79 2.22
CA ILE A 101 7.73 4.25 2.05
C ILE A 101 7.00 4.67 0.76
N PRO A 102 7.37 4.19 -0.45
CA PRO A 102 6.64 4.52 -1.66
C PRO A 102 5.21 3.99 -1.64
N SER A 103 4.95 2.77 -1.14
CA SER A 103 3.58 2.24 -1.06
C SER A 103 2.66 3.08 -0.17
N LEU A 104 3.16 3.52 0.99
CA LEU A 104 2.41 4.39 1.90
C LEU A 104 2.24 5.79 1.30
N GLY A 105 3.27 6.32 0.63
CA GLY A 105 3.21 7.58 -0.10
C GLY A 105 2.14 7.57 -1.20
N THR A 106 2.07 6.52 -1.99
CA THR A 106 1.02 6.32 -2.99
C THR A 106 -0.36 6.22 -2.34
N ALA A 107 -0.48 5.47 -1.23
CA ALA A 107 -1.74 5.32 -0.52
C ALA A 107 -2.24 6.66 0.09
N LEU A 108 -1.33 7.48 0.62
CA LEU A 108 -1.62 8.85 1.08
C LEU A 108 -2.04 9.78 -0.05
N ASN A 109 -1.44 9.63 -1.24
CA ASN A 109 -1.84 10.37 -2.42
C ASN A 109 -3.28 10.04 -2.86
N LEU A 110 -3.62 8.74 -2.86
CA LEU A 110 -4.97 8.28 -3.17
C LEU A 110 -6.03 8.86 -2.21
N LEU A 111 -5.72 8.99 -0.91
CA LEU A 111 -6.63 9.57 0.08
C LEU A 111 -7.05 11.02 -0.25
N GLY A 112 -6.11 11.85 -0.72
CA GLY A 112 -6.46 13.23 -1.07
C GLY A 112 -7.34 13.33 -2.30
N ASN A 113 -7.14 12.45 -3.28
CA ASN A 113 -7.86 12.52 -4.55
C ASN A 113 -9.33 12.09 -4.42
N THR A 114 -9.65 11.11 -3.56
CA THR A 114 -11.05 10.70 -3.31
C THR A 114 -11.90 11.85 -2.73
N SER A 115 -11.32 12.69 -1.86
CA SER A 115 -12.03 13.85 -1.30
C SER A 115 -12.36 14.93 -2.35
N LYS A 116 -11.53 15.05 -3.39
CA LYS A 116 -11.71 16.03 -4.47
C LYS A 116 -12.85 15.63 -5.42
N ILE A 117 -13.01 14.32 -5.66
CA ILE A 117 -14.09 13.77 -6.49
C ILE A 117 -15.46 13.99 -5.84
N GLU A 118 -15.61 13.72 -4.53
CA GLU A 118 -16.85 14.02 -3.80
C GLU A 118 -17.26 15.49 -3.95
N ARG A 119 -16.28 16.40 -3.92
CA ARG A 119 -16.50 17.85 -4.03
C ARG A 119 -16.96 18.33 -5.41
N MET A 120 -16.69 17.58 -6.47
CA MET A 120 -17.04 17.94 -7.85
C MET A 120 -18.39 17.34 -8.27
N SER A 121 -18.97 16.48 -7.44
CA SER A 121 -20.29 15.85 -7.63
C SER A 121 -21.44 16.55 -6.88
N ILE A 122 -21.15 17.68 -6.22
CA ILE A 122 -22.10 18.55 -5.50
C ILE A 122 -22.11 19.90 -6.20
#